data_AF-A0A925WGL3-F1
#
_entry.id   AF-A0A925WGL3-F1
#
_cell.length_a   1.000
_cell.length_b   1.000
_cell.length_c   1.000
_cell.angle_alpha   90.00
_cell.angle_beta   90.00
_cell.angle_gamma   90.00
#
_symmetry.space_group_name_H-M   'P 1'
#
loop_
_entity.id
_entity.type
_entity.pdbx_description
1 polymer ?
#
loop_
_entity_poly.entity_id
_entity_poly.type
_entity_poly.pdbx_seq_one_letter_code
_entity_poly.pdbx_strand_id
1 'polypeptide(L)'
;TSVFEPGWITSHNVHQHEAGGFDAVVRVIPEGGQITSDGSSMMVSSANSVLLLARIDYLKTNDAANLSRLRQSLAGVSKTYDELLKPHAAELSKRFNRGDAVEPGASAGTGEKKK
;
A
#
# COMPACT_ATOMS: atom_id res chain seq x y z
N THR A 1 -8.67 11.40 12.15
CA THR A 1 -9.96 11.16 11.49
C THR A 1 -9.74 10.49 10.16
N SER A 2 -10.52 9.45 9.86
CA SER A 2 -10.48 8.76 8.57
C SER A 2 -11.77 8.96 7.81
N VAL A 3 -11.68 9.07 6.49
CA VAL A 3 -12.82 9.21 5.57
C VAL A 3 -12.71 8.16 4.48
N PHE A 4 -13.82 7.48 4.23
CA PHE A 4 -13.96 6.45 3.21
C PHE A 4 -14.83 6.98 2.08
N GLU A 5 -14.28 7.06 0.88
CA GLU A 5 -14.98 7.45 -0.34
C GLU A 5 -14.80 6.31 -1.36
N PRO A 6 -15.72 6.08 -2.31
CA PRO A 6 -15.51 5.06 -3.34
C PRO A 6 -14.13 5.18 -4.01
N GLY A 7 -13.30 4.16 -3.86
CA GLY A 7 -11.94 4.10 -4.41
C GLY A 7 -10.84 4.78 -3.58
N TRP A 8 -11.17 5.41 -2.46
CA TRP A 8 -10.21 6.17 -1.65
C TRP A 8 -10.47 6.07 -0.15
N ILE A 9 -9.38 5.88 0.61
CA ILE A 9 -9.38 6.01 2.07
C ILE A 9 -8.37 7.10 2.40
N THR A 10 -8.79 8.08 3.20
CA THR A 10 -7.90 9.15 3.67
C THR A 10 -7.92 9.16 5.18
N SER A 11 -6.78 9.49 5.80
CA SER A 11 -6.67 9.62 7.25
C SER A 11 -5.77 10.79 7.59
N HIS A 12 -6.26 11.66 8.48
CA HIS A 12 -5.52 12.77 9.05
C HIS A 12 -5.41 12.55 10.55
N ASN A 13 -4.19 12.35 11.05
CA ASN A 13 -3.94 12.08 12.47
C ASN A 13 -2.96 13.11 12.98
N VAL A 14 -3.33 13.85 14.02
CA VAL A 14 -2.46 14.78 14.73
C VAL A 14 -2.13 14.20 16.10
N HIS A 15 -0.87 14.31 16.51
CA HIS A 15 -0.43 13.86 17.83
C HIS A 15 -1.10 14.71 18.91
N GLN A 16 -1.47 14.08 20.03
CA GLN A 16 -2.17 14.76 21.13
C GLN A 16 -1.22 15.57 22.03
N HIS A 17 0.05 15.16 22.13
CA HIS A 17 0.99 15.67 23.13
C HIS A 17 2.21 16.37 22.52
N GLU A 18 2.37 16.31 21.20
CA GLU A 18 3.49 16.94 20.49
C GLU A 18 3.03 17.49 19.15
N ALA A 19 3.81 18.43 18.61
CA ALA A 19 3.53 18.97 17.29
C ALA A 19 3.74 17.90 16.23
N GLY A 20 2.79 17.81 15.31
CA GLY A 20 2.88 16.97 14.13
C GLY A 20 1.86 15.84 14.10
N GLY A 21 2.08 14.89 13.20
CA GLY A 21 1.13 13.83 12.93
C GLY A 21 1.42 13.08 11.64
N PHE A 22 0.41 12.43 11.09
CA PHE A 22 0.49 11.69 9.84
C PHE A 22 -0.76 11.89 9.00
N ASP A 23 -0.54 12.10 7.71
CA ASP A 23 -1.56 11.88 6.70
C ASP A 23 -1.31 10.56 5.99
N ALA A 24 -2.38 9.81 5.76
CA ALA A 24 -2.35 8.59 4.98
C ALA A 24 -3.42 8.66 3.89
N VAL A 25 -3.07 8.17 2.70
CA VAL A 25 -4.02 7.96 1.60
C VAL A 25 -3.84 6.53 1.08
N VAL A 26 -4.95 5.84 0.89
CA VAL A 26 -5.02 4.56 0.19
C VAL A 26 -5.92 4.69 -1.01
N ARG A 27 -5.42 4.33 -2.19
CA ARG A 27 -6.22 4.17 -3.40
C ARG A 27 -6.62 2.71 -3.53
N VAL A 28 -7.91 2.46 -3.72
CA VAL A 28 -8.50 1.13 -3.89
C VAL A 28 -8.86 0.94 -5.36
N ILE A 29 -8.24 -0.04 -6.01
CA ILE A 29 -8.40 -0.30 -7.45
C ILE A 29 -8.86 -1.75 -7.62
N PRO A 30 -10.17 -2.01 -7.68
CA PRO A 30 -10.69 -3.35 -7.93
C PRO A 30 -10.63 -3.70 -9.42
N GLU A 31 -10.44 -4.98 -9.70
CA GLU A 31 -10.65 -5.57 -11.01
C GLU A 31 -12.06 -6.19 -11.06
N GLY A 32 -12.97 -5.51 -11.75
CA GLY A 32 -14.39 -5.86 -11.72
C GLY A 32 -15.08 -5.51 -10.39
N GLY A 33 -16.29 -6.04 -10.18
CA GLY A 33 -17.05 -5.82 -8.96
C GLY A 33 -17.61 -4.41 -8.80
N GLN A 34 -17.96 -4.05 -7.56
CA GLN A 34 -18.48 -2.73 -7.18
C GLN A 34 -17.86 -2.25 -5.87
N ILE A 35 -17.75 -0.93 -5.72
CA ILE A 35 -17.37 -0.28 -4.46
C ILE A 35 -18.57 0.47 -3.90
N THR A 36 -18.88 0.25 -2.63
CA THR A 36 -19.81 1.08 -1.86
C THR A 36 -19.12 1.65 -0.63
N SER A 37 -19.58 2.79 -0.14
CA SER A 37 -19.06 3.42 1.06
C SER A 37 -20.15 4.22 1.77
N ASP A 38 -20.11 4.24 3.09
CA ASP A 38 -20.99 5.04 3.96
C ASP A 38 -20.27 6.24 4.60
N GLY A 39 -19.03 6.54 4.18
CA GLY A 39 -18.19 7.59 4.77
C GLY A 39 -17.30 7.10 5.93
N SER A 40 -17.72 6.05 6.64
CA SER A 40 -17.00 5.44 7.79
C SER A 40 -16.39 4.07 7.47
N SER A 41 -16.90 3.41 6.43
CA SER A 41 -16.45 2.12 5.93
C SER A 41 -16.54 2.07 4.40
N MET A 42 -15.80 1.13 3.80
CA MET A 42 -15.86 0.84 2.37
C MET A 42 -15.98 -0.66 2.17
N MET A 43 -16.85 -1.07 1.25
CA MET A 43 -17.02 -2.45 0.84
C MET A 43 -16.70 -2.59 -0.64
N VAL A 44 -15.93 -3.62 -0.97
CA VAL A 44 -15.70 -4.07 -2.34
C VAL A 44 -16.37 -5.44 -2.49
N SER A 45 -17.28 -5.57 -3.47
CA SER A 45 -18.03 -6.80 -3.69
C SER A 45 -17.84 -7.32 -5.12
N SER A 46 -17.80 -8.65 -5.26
CA SER A 46 -17.70 -9.35 -6.55
C SER A 46 -16.50 -8.93 -7.44
N ALA A 47 -15.42 -8.44 -6.84
CA ALA A 47 -14.18 -8.15 -7.55
C ALA A 47 -13.34 -9.43 -7.69
N ASN A 48 -12.65 -9.57 -8.83
CA ASN A 48 -11.73 -10.67 -9.08
C ASN A 48 -10.44 -10.51 -8.26
N SER A 49 -9.97 -9.26 -8.16
CA SER A 49 -8.79 -8.86 -7.41
C SER A 49 -8.92 -7.41 -6.95
N VAL A 50 -8.11 -6.99 -5.98
CA VAL A 50 -8.04 -5.59 -5.54
C VAL A 50 -6.58 -5.19 -5.33
N LEU A 51 -6.16 -4.11 -5.98
CA LEU A 51 -4.88 -3.46 -5.73
C LEU A 51 -5.07 -2.28 -4.77
N LEU A 52 -4.29 -2.28 -3.69
CA LEU A 52 -4.22 -1.19 -2.73
C LEU A 52 -2.89 -0.45 -2.90
N LEU A 53 -2.95 0.85 -3.16
CA LEU A 53 -1.78 1.72 -3.17
C LEU A 53 -1.85 2.63 -1.95
N ALA A 54 -0.90 2.48 -1.02
CA ALA A 54 -0.85 3.26 0.21
C ALA A 54 0.33 4.23 0.20
N ARG A 55 0.10 5.45 0.68
CA ARG A 55 1.16 6.44 0.95
C ARG A 55 0.86 7.12 2.27
N ILE A 56 1.90 7.25 3.09
CA ILE A 56 1.85 7.92 4.40
C ILE A 56 2.93 8.99 4.38
N ASP A 57 2.64 10.15 4.94
CA ASP A 57 3.62 11.21 5.11
C ASP A 57 3.52 11.81 6.51
N TYR A 58 4.68 12.19 7.05
CA TYR A 58 4.77 12.80 8.37
C TYR A 58 4.48 14.30 8.27
N LEU A 59 3.57 14.77 9.12
CA LEU A 59 3.25 16.17 9.28
C LEU A 59 4.13 16.76 10.38
N LYS A 60 5.03 17.70 10.04
CA LYS A 60 5.76 18.51 11.04
C LYS A 60 4.90 19.61 11.63
N THR A 61 4.02 20.15 10.81
CA THR A 61 3.04 21.18 11.13
C THR A 61 1.73 20.79 10.45
N ASN A 62 0.59 21.27 10.96
CA ASN A 62 -0.68 21.02 10.31
C ASN A 62 -0.70 21.64 8.90
N ASP A 63 -0.65 20.82 7.86
CA ASP A 63 -0.72 21.22 6.44
C ASP A 63 -1.99 20.64 5.82
N ALA A 64 -3.01 21.49 5.67
CA ALA A 64 -4.29 21.09 5.10
C ALA A 64 -4.20 20.64 3.62
N ALA A 65 -3.13 21.01 2.89
CA ALA A 65 -2.95 20.63 1.49
C ALA A 65 -2.23 19.29 1.31
N ASN A 66 -1.65 18.73 2.39
CA ASN A 66 -0.83 17.53 2.29
C ASN A 66 -1.64 16.30 1.84
N LEU A 67 -2.84 16.08 2.42
CA LEU A 67 -3.75 15.01 1.96
C LEU A 67 -4.04 15.06 0.46
N SER A 68 -4.34 16.26 -0.08
CA SER A 68 -4.61 16.42 -1.51
C SER A 68 -3.39 16.09 -2.36
N ARG A 69 -2.19 16.46 -1.92
CA ARG A 69 -0.93 16.14 -2.60
C ARG A 69 -0.66 14.64 -2.61
N LEU A 70 -0.87 13.95 -1.49
CA LEU A 70 -0.71 12.50 -1.41
C LEU A 70 -1.72 11.77 -2.31
N ARG A 71 -2.98 12.22 -2.32
CA ARG A 71 -4.02 11.68 -3.20
C ARG A 71 -3.65 11.86 -4.68
N GLN A 72 -3.19 13.05 -5.08
CA GLN A 72 -2.72 13.31 -6.45
C GLN A 72 -1.51 12.42 -6.83
N SER A 73 -0.56 12.24 -5.91
CA SER A 73 0.58 11.34 -6.14
C SER A 73 0.15 9.91 -6.43
N LEU A 74 -0.85 9.38 -5.71
CA LEU A 74 -1.36 8.03 -5.95
C LEU A 74 -2.29 7.95 -7.17
N ALA A 75 -2.98 9.04 -7.51
CA ALA A 75 -3.80 9.11 -8.73
C ALA A 75 -2.93 9.01 -9.99
N GLY A 76 -1.73 9.59 -9.97
CA GLY A 76 -0.75 9.51 -11.06
C GLY A 76 -0.11 8.13 -11.26
N VAL A 77 -0.32 7.17 -10.35
CA VAL A 77 0.16 5.80 -10.54
C VAL A 77 -0.85 5.03 -11.40
N SER A 78 -0.47 4.73 -12.64
CA SER A 78 -1.29 3.99 -13.61
C SER A 78 -0.85 2.54 -13.83
N LYS A 79 0.08 2.04 -13.03
CA LYS A 79 0.68 0.71 -13.18
C LYS A 79 -0.18 -0.37 -12.53
N THR A 80 -0.20 -1.54 -13.16
CA THR A 80 -0.72 -2.79 -12.58
C THR A 80 0.19 -3.30 -11.45
N TYR A 81 -0.29 -4.29 -10.68
CA TYR A 81 0.51 -4.91 -9.63
C TYR A 81 1.85 -5.47 -10.16
N ASP A 82 1.81 -6.21 -11.28
CA ASP A 82 3.02 -6.82 -11.86
C ASP A 82 4.04 -5.78 -12.34
N GLU A 83 3.57 -4.65 -12.87
CA GLU A 83 4.41 -3.53 -13.29
C GLU A 83 5.03 -2.75 -12.12
N LEU A 84 4.43 -2.84 -10.94
CA LEU A 84 4.97 -2.29 -9.68
C LEU A 84 5.93 -3.29 -9.02
N LEU A 85 5.59 -4.57 -9.01
CA LEU A 85 6.34 -5.62 -8.33
C LEU A 85 7.71 -5.84 -8.96
N LYS A 86 7.80 -5.91 -10.30
CA LYS A 86 9.06 -6.16 -11.02
C LYS A 86 10.18 -5.19 -10.64
N PRO A 87 10.01 -3.86 -10.77
CA PRO A 87 11.06 -2.91 -10.38
C PRO A 87 11.31 -2.89 -8.87
N HIS A 88 10.28 -3.08 -8.04
CA HIS A 88 10.44 -3.16 -6.59
C HIS A 88 11.34 -4.34 -6.19
N ALA A 89 11.07 -5.53 -6.71
CA ALA A 89 11.86 -6.73 -6.45
C ALA A 89 13.31 -6.53 -6.92
N ALA A 90 13.52 -5.97 -8.12
CA ALA A 90 14.86 -5.69 -8.63
C ALA A 90 15.66 -4.74 -7.73
N GLU A 91 15.06 -3.63 -7.28
CA GLU A 91 15.71 -2.68 -6.37
C GLU A 91 16.01 -3.30 -4.99
N LEU A 92 15.09 -4.13 -4.49
CA LEU A 92 15.30 -4.86 -3.23
C LEU A 92 16.46 -5.85 -3.37
N SER A 93 16.47 -6.68 -4.42
CA SER A 93 17.53 -7.66 -4.68
C SER A 93 18.90 -7.00 -4.82
N LYS A 94 19.02 -5.85 -5.49
CA LYS A 94 20.30 -5.11 -5.59
C LYS A 94 20.86 -4.75 -4.21
N ARG A 95 20.00 -4.41 -3.25
CA ARG A 95 20.42 -4.00 -1.91
C ARG A 95 20.75 -5.18 -1.02
N PHE A 96 19.96 -6.26 -1.10
CA PHE A 96 20.11 -7.44 -0.26
C PHE A 96 21.19 -8.40 -0.76
N ASN A 97 21.41 -8.49 -2.07
CA ASN A 97 22.39 -9.42 -2.67
C ASN A 97 23.77 -8.77 -2.87
N ARG A 98 24.06 -7.67 -2.16
CA ARG A 98 25.36 -6.98 -2.24
C ARG A 98 26.44 -7.68 -1.39
N GLY A 99 26.06 -8.60 -0.50
CA GLY A 99 27.00 -9.48 0.19
C GLY A 99 27.27 -10.74 -0.64
N ASP A 100 28.40 -11.40 -0.40
CA ASP A 100 28.67 -12.73 -0.95
C ASP A 100 27.48 -13.65 -0.67
N ALA A 101 27.09 -14.44 -1.66
CA ALA A 101 26.04 -15.44 -1.49
C ALA A 101 26.46 -16.39 -0.35
N VAL A 102 25.85 -16.22 0.83
CA VAL A 102 25.96 -17.21 1.89
C VAL A 102 25.06 -18.36 1.47
N GLU A 103 25.66 -19.39 0.87
CA GLU A 103 25.00 -20.67 0.60
C GLU A 103 24.43 -21.22 1.92
N PRO A 104 23.11 -21.22 2.12
CA PRO A 104 22.54 -21.89 3.27
C PRO A 104 22.62 -23.39 2.97
N GLY A 105 23.30 -24.15 3.83
CA GLY A 105 23.18 -25.61 3.87
C GLY A 105 21.69 -25.95 3.87
N ALA A 106 21.26 -26.64 2.82
CA ALA A 106 19.87 -26.81 2.42
C ALA A 106 18.90 -27.13 3.58
N SER A 107 17.78 -26.41 3.64
CA SER A 107 16.50 -27.00 4.07
C SER A 107 15.31 -26.24 3.47
N ALA A 108 14.90 -26.63 2.26
CA ALA A 108 13.50 -26.56 1.86
C ALA A 108 13.04 -28.01 1.79
N GLY A 109 12.37 -28.48 2.85
CA GLY A 109 11.96 -29.87 2.99
C GLY A 109 11.03 -30.29 1.86
N THR A 110 11.51 -31.22 1.03
CA THR A 110 10.68 -31.95 0.07
C THR A 110 9.81 -32.91 0.87
N GLY A 111 8.51 -32.59 1.02
CA GLY A 111 7.52 -33.54 1.52
C GLY A 111 7.36 -34.68 0.52
N GLU A 112 8.02 -35.81 0.81
CA GLU A 112 7.91 -37.05 0.05
C GLU A 112 6.48 -37.60 0.21
N LYS A 113 5.71 -37.64 -0.89
CA LYS A 113 4.46 -38.41 -0.95
C LYS A 113 4.81 -39.90 -0.90
N LYS A 114 4.40 -40.60 0.15
CA LYS A 114 4.27 -42.06 0.11
C LYS A 114 2.80 -42.45 -0.06
N LYS A 115 2.63 -43.38 -1.00
CA LYS A 115 1.39 -43.98 -1.50
C LYS A 115 0.60 -44.68 -0.41
#